data_AF-A0A535ZVA5-F1
#
_entry.id   AF-A0A535ZVA5-F1
#
_cell.length_a   1.000
_cell.length_b   1.000
_cell.length_c   1.000
_cell.angle_alpha   90.00
_cell.angle_beta   90.00
_cell.angle_gamma   90.00
#
_symmetry.space_group_name_H-M   'P 1'
#
loop_
_entity.id
_entity.type
_entity.pdbx_description
1 polymer ?
#
loop_
_entity_poly.entity_id
_entity_poly.type
_entity_poly.pdbx_seq_one_letter_code
_entity_poly.pdbx_strand_id
1 'polypeptide(L)'
;MTDHKVASREEWLAVREALLAREKQHTRMGDDLARQRRELPWVRVEKEYSFETDEGIRTLAELFDGRSQLLVYHFMFGPNYEAGCPTCSSSADA
;
A
#
# COMPACT_ATOMS: atom_id res chain seq x y z
N MET A 1 -5.64 11.69 -35.82
CA MET A 1 -6.74 10.86 -35.28
C MET A 1 -6.24 9.44 -35.26
N THR A 2 -6.15 8.81 -34.09
CA THR A 2 -5.81 7.38 -34.02
C THR A 2 -6.95 6.59 -34.64
N ASP A 3 -6.64 5.86 -35.72
CA ASP A 3 -7.59 4.97 -36.38
C ASP A 3 -7.80 3.75 -35.49
N HIS A 4 -8.98 3.66 -34.86
CA HIS A 4 -9.32 2.54 -34.00
C HIS A 4 -10.01 1.47 -34.84
N LYS A 5 -9.44 0.26 -34.86
CA LYS A 5 -10.10 -0.89 -35.50
C LYS A 5 -11.45 -1.14 -34.83
N VAL A 6 -12.53 -0.99 -35.60
CA VAL A 6 -13.88 -1.43 -35.22
C VAL A 6 -14.02 -2.91 -35.57
N ALA A 7 -14.53 -3.72 -34.64
CA ALA A 7 -14.64 -5.18 -34.78
C ALA A 7 -16.06 -5.65 -34.41
N SER A 8 -16.43 -6.85 -34.84
CA SER A 8 -17.67 -7.48 -34.38
C SER A 8 -17.58 -7.87 -32.89
N ARG A 9 -18.72 -8.22 -32.28
CA ARG A 9 -18.75 -8.67 -30.89
C ARG A 9 -17.96 -9.96 -30.69
N GLU A 10 -18.04 -10.88 -31.63
CA GLU A 10 -17.33 -12.17 -31.59
C GLU A 10 -15.82 -11.98 -31.72
N GLU A 11 -15.39 -11.14 -32.67
CA GLU A 11 -13.96 -10.81 -32.85
C GLU A 11 -13.39 -10.13 -31.61
N TRP A 12 -14.13 -9.17 -31.03
CA TRP A 12 -13.76 -8.50 -29.80
C TRP A 12 -13.64 -9.48 -28.62
N LEU A 13 -14.59 -10.42 -28.49
CA LEU A 13 -14.59 -11.39 -27.39
C LEU A 13 -13.36 -12.30 -27.47
N ALA A 14 -13.03 -12.80 -28.67
CA ALA A 14 -11.86 -13.66 -28.87
C ALA A 14 -10.55 -12.96 -28.45
N VAL A 15 -10.34 -11.70 -28.85
CA VAL A 15 -9.13 -10.95 -28.45
C VAL A 15 -9.16 -10.57 -26.97
N ARG A 16 -10.35 -10.32 -26.40
CA ARG A 16 -10.51 -10.04 -24.97
C ARG A 16 -10.17 -11.26 -24.11
N GLU A 17 -10.60 -12.45 -24.49
CA GLU A 17 -10.28 -13.68 -23.74
C GLU A 17 -8.77 -13.93 -23.71
N ALA A 18 -8.10 -13.72 -24.84
CA ALA A 18 -6.64 -13.80 -24.92
C ALA A 18 -5.95 -12.77 -23.99
N LEU A 19 -6.45 -11.53 -23.95
CA LEU A 19 -5.94 -10.50 -23.04
C LEU A 19 -6.21 -10.87 -21.57
N LEU A 20 -7.41 -11.36 -21.25
CA LEU A 20 -7.79 -11.75 -19.89
C LEU A 20 -6.88 -12.85 -19.34
N ALA A 21 -6.41 -13.78 -20.18
CA ALA A 21 -5.44 -14.78 -19.77
C ALA A 21 -4.12 -14.15 -19.28
N ARG A 22 -3.63 -13.12 -20.01
CA ARG A 22 -2.43 -12.37 -19.63
C ARG A 22 -2.65 -11.53 -18.37
N GLU A 23 -3.80 -10.88 -18.24
CA GLU A 23 -4.17 -10.12 -17.04
C GLU A 23 -4.18 -11.03 -15.80
N LYS A 24 -4.80 -12.21 -15.90
CA LYS A 24 -4.81 -13.21 -14.81
C LYS A 24 -3.40 -13.69 -14.45
N GLN A 25 -2.52 -13.86 -15.43
CA GLN A 25 -1.12 -14.20 -15.16
C GLN A 25 -0.41 -13.08 -14.39
N HIS A 26 -0.62 -11.82 -14.78
CA HIS A 26 -0.06 -10.68 -14.08
C HIS A 26 -0.56 -10.59 -12.62
N THR A 27 -1.85 -10.82 -12.37
CA THR A 27 -2.40 -10.89 -11.01
C THR A 27 -1.68 -11.94 -10.15
N ARG A 28 -1.56 -13.17 -10.67
CA ARG A 28 -0.88 -14.27 -9.94
C ARG A 28 0.59 -13.97 -9.67
N MET A 29 1.27 -13.31 -10.61
CA MET A 29 2.65 -12.86 -10.41
C MET A 29 2.75 -11.81 -9.29
N GLY A 30 1.79 -10.89 -9.23
CA GLY A 30 1.67 -9.94 -8.12
C GLY A 30 1.50 -10.64 -6.77
N ASP A 31 0.66 -11.68 -6.70
CA ASP A 31 0.44 -12.47 -5.50
C ASP A 31 1.71 -13.22 -5.05
N ASP A 32 2.45 -13.80 -6.01
CA ASP A 32 3.73 -14.47 -5.76
C ASP A 32 4.78 -13.49 -5.24
N LEU A 33 4.94 -12.32 -5.86
CA LEU A 33 5.84 -11.28 -5.37
C LEU A 33 5.46 -10.81 -3.97
N ALA A 34 4.16 -10.66 -3.68
CA ALA A 34 3.69 -10.29 -2.35
C ALA A 34 4.01 -11.37 -1.31
N ARG A 35 3.91 -12.66 -1.67
CA ARG A 35 4.35 -13.77 -0.81
C ARG A 35 5.85 -13.70 -0.56
N GLN A 36 6.66 -13.62 -1.61
CA GLN A 36 8.12 -13.55 -1.50
C GLN A 36 8.59 -12.38 -0.62
N ARG A 37 7.93 -11.20 -0.72
CA ARG A 37 8.22 -10.05 0.15
C ARG A 37 7.96 -10.33 1.63
N ARG A 38 6.92 -11.10 1.96
CA ARG A 38 6.62 -11.51 3.36
C ARG A 38 7.59 -12.57 3.88
N GLU A 39 8.19 -13.35 2.99
CA GLU A 39 9.18 -14.39 3.29
C GLU A 39 10.61 -13.86 3.39
N LEU A 40 10.85 -12.57 3.08
CA LEU A 40 12.16 -11.96 3.23
C LEU A 40 12.68 -12.14 4.67
N PRO A 41 13.98 -12.45 4.86
CA PRO A 41 14.57 -12.58 6.18
C PRO A 41 14.36 -11.32 7.01
N TRP A 42 14.07 -11.53 8.29
CA TRP A 42 13.87 -10.41 9.21
C TRP A 42 15.21 -9.82 9.60
N VAL A 43 15.27 -8.49 9.63
CA VAL A 43 16.41 -7.75 10.18
C VAL A 43 16.05 -7.38 11.62
N ARG A 44 16.92 -7.73 12.57
CA ARG A 44 16.76 -7.31 13.95
C ARG A 44 16.88 -5.79 14.02
N VAL A 45 15.88 -5.13 14.60
CA VAL A 45 15.95 -3.72 14.94
C VAL A 45 16.75 -3.59 16.25
N GLU A 46 17.99 -3.15 16.14
CA GLU A 46 18.87 -2.95 17.30
C GLU A 46 18.74 -1.55 17.90
N LYS A 47 18.33 -0.58 17.09
CA LYS A 47 18.12 0.79 17.54
C LYS A 47 16.90 0.86 18.45
N GLU A 48 17.10 1.39 19.65
CA GLU A 48 16.02 1.74 20.55
C GLU A 48 15.37 3.05 20.09
N TYR A 49 14.23 2.93 19.41
CA TYR A 49 13.45 4.10 18.99
C TYR A 49 12.53 4.55 20.11
N SER A 50 12.53 5.86 20.38
CA SER A 50 11.62 6.54 21.30
C SER A 50 10.68 7.45 20.52
N PHE A 51 9.41 7.48 20.91
CA PHE A 51 8.35 8.28 20.31
C PHE A 51 7.63 9.08 21.40
N GLU A 52 7.26 10.30 21.06
CA GLU A 52 6.36 11.11 21.88
C GLU A 52 4.92 10.68 21.64
N THR A 53 4.20 10.44 22.72
CA THR A 53 2.76 10.12 22.73
C THR A 53 2.05 11.05 23.71
N ASP A 54 0.72 11.04 23.70
CA ASP A 54 -0.11 11.75 24.67
C ASP A 54 0.09 11.25 26.12
N GLU A 55 0.50 10.00 26.29
CA GLU A 55 0.83 9.41 27.59
C GLU A 55 2.32 9.54 27.98
N GLY A 56 3.12 10.26 27.18
CA GLY A 56 4.56 10.44 27.39
C GLY A 56 5.43 9.67 26.40
N ILE A 57 6.69 9.43 26.75
CA ILE A 57 7.64 8.75 25.85
C ILE A 57 7.37 7.24 25.85
N ARG A 58 7.31 6.65 24.65
CA ARG A 58 7.16 5.20 24.41
C ARG A 58 8.24 4.68 23.47
N THR A 59 8.65 3.43 23.65
CA THR A 59 9.52 2.71 22.73
C THR A 59 8.75 2.13 21.55
N LEU A 60 9.42 1.77 20.45
CA LEU A 60 8.77 1.07 19.33
C LEU A 60 8.02 -0.20 19.75
N ALA A 61 8.56 -0.96 20.70
CA ALA A 61 7.95 -2.18 21.19
C ALA A 61 6.68 -1.90 22.01
N GLU A 62 6.68 -0.84 22.82
CA GLU A 62 5.51 -0.45 23.61
C GLU A 62 4.34 0.03 22.74
N LEU A 63 4.61 0.61 21.56
CA LEU A 63 3.55 1.01 20.61
C LEU A 63 2.69 -0.17 20.12
N PHE A 64 3.16 -1.42 20.26
CA PHE A 64 2.36 -2.59 19.93
C PHE A 64 1.26 -2.87 20.96
N ASP A 65 1.39 -2.39 22.20
CA ASP A 65 0.40 -2.55 23.27
C ASP A 65 -0.13 -4.00 23.40
N GLY A 66 0.79 -4.97 23.44
CA GLY A 66 0.48 -6.40 23.53
C GLY A 66 -0.07 -7.05 22.25
N ARG A 67 -0.17 -6.31 21.13
CA ARG A 67 -0.64 -6.82 19.83
C ARG A 67 0.51 -7.38 19.01
N SER A 68 0.17 -8.21 18.02
CA SER A 68 1.14 -8.79 17.09
C SER A 68 1.47 -7.91 15.88
N GLN A 69 0.74 -6.81 15.68
CA GLN A 69 0.88 -5.92 14.53
C GLN A 69 0.71 -4.46 14.94
N LEU A 70 1.57 -3.61 14.38
CA LEU A 70 1.51 -2.16 14.47
C LEU A 70 1.25 -1.59 13.07
N LEU A 71 0.21 -0.78 12.91
CA LEU A 71 -0.04 -0.01 11.69
C LEU A 71 0.43 1.42 11.92
N VAL A 72 1.27 1.93 11.02
CA VAL A 72 1.80 3.30 11.10
C VAL A 72 1.22 4.13 9.96
N TYR A 73 0.55 5.21 10.32
CA TYR A 73 0.08 6.21 9.37
C TYR A 73 0.95 7.46 9.43
N HIS A 74 1.47 7.89 8.29
CA HIS A 74 2.33 9.08 8.22
C HIS A 74 1.47 10.32 7.97
N PHE A 75 1.21 11.05 9.03
CA PHE A 75 0.55 12.35 8.97
C PHE A 75 1.59 13.45 8.83
N MET A 76 1.54 14.21 7.73
CA MET A 76 2.57 15.18 7.39
C MET A 76 2.17 16.60 7.77
N PHE A 77 3.06 17.31 8.48
CA PHE A 77 3.02 18.76 8.68
C PHE A 77 4.21 19.38 7.92
N GLY A 78 3.93 19.97 6.76
CA GLY A 78 4.95 20.69 6.01
C GLY A 78 5.41 21.95 6.76
N PRO A 79 6.66 22.41 6.55
CA PRO A 79 7.22 23.55 7.30
C PRO A 79 6.45 24.87 7.12
N ASN A 80 5.66 24.99 6.04
CA ASN A 80 4.85 26.17 5.73
C ASN A 80 3.34 25.87 5.80
N TYR A 81 2.92 24.75 6.38
CA TYR A 81 1.51 24.36 6.39
C TYR A 81 0.83 24.93 7.63
N GLU A 82 -0.31 25.59 7.44
CA GLU A 82 -1.15 26.10 8.54
C GLU A 82 -1.96 24.99 9.23
N ALA A 83 -2.15 23.86 8.55
CA ALA A 83 -2.84 22.67 9.03
C ALA A 83 -2.15 21.39 8.53
N GLY A 84 -2.67 20.23 8.93
CA GLY A 84 -2.19 18.96 8.39
C GLY A 84 -2.31 18.86 6.86
N CYS A 85 -1.46 18.05 6.23
CA CYS A 85 -1.54 17.76 4.80
C CYS A 85 -2.98 17.34 4.40
N PRO A 86 -3.63 18.00 3.43
CA PRO A 86 -5.02 17.71 3.05
C PRO A 86 -5.26 16.26 2.63
N THR A 87 -4.29 15.66 1.93
CA THR A 87 -4.35 14.24 1.55
C THR A 87 -4.19 13.33 2.76
N CYS A 88 -3.32 13.68 3.72
CA CYS A 88 -3.18 12.92 4.95
C CYS A 88 -4.42 13.02 5.85
N SER A 89 -5.02 14.21 5.95
CA SER A 89 -6.21 14.42 6.78
C SER A 89 -7.50 13.94 6.14
N SER A 90 -7.50 13.65 4.83
CA SER A 90 -8.71 13.20 4.12
C SER A 90 -9.41 11.98 4.72
N SER A 91 -8.65 11.13 5.44
CA SER A 91 -9.18 9.93 6.10
C SER A 91 -9.82 10.20 7.47
N ALA A 92 -9.62 11.38 8.05
CA ALA A 92 -10.12 11.70 9.39
C ALA A 92 -11.61 12.09 9.40
N ASP A 93 -12.15 12.55 8.27
CA ASP A 93 -13.55 12.95 8.09
C ASP A 93 -14.43 11.87 7.41
N ALA A 94 -13.86 10.67 7.17
CA ALA A 94 -14.50 9.57 6.44
C ALA A 94 -15.36 8.68 7.34
#